data_AF-A0A5C9CKC7-F1
#
_entry.id   AF-A0A5C9CKC7-F1
#
_cell.length_a   1.000
_cell.length_b   1.000
_cell.length_c   1.000
_cell.angle_alpha   90.00
_cell.angle_beta   90.00
_cell.angle_gamma   90.00
#
_symmetry.space_group_name_H-M   'P 1'
#
loop_
_entity.id
_entity.type
_entity.pdbx_description
1 polymer ?
#
loop_
_entity_poly.entity_id
_entity_poly.type
_entity_poly.pdbx_seq_one_letter_code
_entity_poly.pdbx_strand_id
1 'polypeptide(L)'
;MRFQQIGLVVGLLMLCAGWSVLDATACPFCGPPQSRLSERLAKNDVAVLAEWIEATPGKNGVGGSTQFRVIERTRGPEGKLTFRKGDRITLPRELNGEL
;
A
#
# COMPACT_ATOMS: atom_id res chain seq x y z
N MET A 1 44.09 -4.23 -42.69
CA MET A 1 42.93 -3.37 -42.38
C MET A 1 41.77 -4.12 -41.70
N ARG A 2 41.44 -5.37 -42.07
CA ARG A 2 40.36 -6.16 -41.42
C ARG A 2 40.57 -6.51 -39.92
N PHE A 3 41.81 -6.76 -39.49
CA PHE A 3 42.12 -7.08 -38.08
C PHE A 3 41.87 -5.91 -37.11
N GLN A 4 42.01 -4.67 -37.58
CA GLN A 4 41.84 -3.48 -36.75
C GLN A 4 40.36 -3.15 -36.49
N GLN A 5 39.46 -3.49 -37.43
CA GLN A 5 38.01 -3.38 -37.22
C GLN A 5 37.50 -4.41 -36.20
N ILE A 6 38.06 -5.63 -36.18
CA ILE A 6 37.62 -6.68 -35.24
C ILE A 6 37.94 -6.29 -33.81
N GLY A 7 39.15 -5.77 -33.53
CA GLY A 7 39.54 -5.31 -32.19
C GLY A 7 38.67 -4.16 -31.67
N LEU A 8 38.29 -3.23 -32.54
CA LEU A 8 37.44 -2.09 -32.18
C LEU A 8 36.00 -2.53 -31.88
N VAL A 9 35.47 -3.50 -32.62
CA VAL A 9 34.14 -4.07 -32.38
C VAL A 9 34.11 -4.88 -31.08
N VAL A 10 35.14 -5.68 -30.78
CA VAL A 10 35.21 -6.47 -29.54
C VAL A 10 35.39 -5.57 -28.31
N GLY A 11 36.20 -4.51 -28.42
CA GLY A 11 36.36 -3.51 -27.36
C GLY A 11 35.08 -2.73 -27.07
N LEU A 12 34.33 -2.36 -28.11
CA LEU A 12 33.03 -1.70 -27.98
C LEU A 12 31.99 -2.65 -27.35
N LEU A 13 32.01 -3.93 -27.72
CA LEU A 13 31.09 -4.94 -27.17
C LEU A 13 31.33 -5.17 -25.67
N MET A 14 32.60 -5.18 -25.24
CA MET A 14 32.98 -5.30 -23.83
C MET A 14 32.60 -4.07 -22.99
N LEU A 15 32.65 -2.86 -23.58
CA LEU A 15 32.24 -1.63 -22.89
C LEU A 15 30.73 -1.60 -22.62
N CYS A 16 29.92 -2.16 -23.51
CA CYS A 16 28.47 -2.25 -23.35
C CYS A 16 28.02 -3.29 -22.30
N ALA A 17 28.84 -4.30 -22.01
CA ALA A 17 28.51 -5.35 -21.05
C ALA A 17 28.78 -4.95 -19.58
N GLY A 18 29.51 -3.85 -19.34
CA GLY A 18 29.87 -3.36 -18.00
C GLY A 18 28.80 -2.55 -17.28
N TRP A 19 27.66 -2.28 -17.93
CA TRP A 19 26.53 -1.51 -17.36
C TRP A 19 25.34 -2.40 -16.99
N SER A 20 25.61 -3.58 -16.44
CA SER A 20 24.58 -4.27 -15.66
C SER A 20 24.45 -3.54 -14.32
N VAL A 21 23.58 -2.55 -14.33
CA VAL A 21 23.08 -1.83 -13.16
C VAL A 21 22.77 -2.84 -12.07
N LEU A 22 23.34 -2.57 -10.90
CA LEU A 22 23.13 -3.27 -9.66
C LEU A 22 21.64 -3.11 -9.32
N ASP A 23 20.81 -4.10 -9.67
CA ASP A 23 19.42 -4.17 -9.24
C ASP A 23 19.41 -4.23 -7.72
N ALA A 24 19.24 -3.07 -7.10
CA ALA A 24 19.00 -2.95 -5.68
C ALA A 24 17.72 -3.72 -5.39
N THR A 25 17.87 -4.89 -4.75
CA THR A 25 16.80 -5.72 -4.20
C THR A 25 16.16 -5.02 -3.00
N ALA A 26 15.67 -3.80 -3.18
CA ALA A 26 14.88 -3.07 -2.20
C ALA A 26 13.42 -3.24 -2.59
N CYS A 27 12.74 -4.16 -1.88
CA CYS A 27 11.28 -4.36 -1.80
C CYS A 27 10.48 -3.98 -3.07
N PRO A 28 10.07 -4.95 -3.91
CA PRO A 28 9.41 -4.67 -5.19
C PRO A 28 8.06 -3.94 -5.08
N PHE A 29 7.49 -3.77 -3.88
CA PHE A 29 6.25 -3.03 -3.63
C PHE A 29 6.26 -2.37 -2.24
N CYS A 30 7.22 -1.50 -1.96
CA CYS A 30 6.92 -0.46 -0.98
C CYS A 30 5.79 0.38 -1.59
N GLY A 31 4.55 0.17 -1.13
CA GLY A 31 3.41 0.97 -1.57
C GLY A 31 3.72 2.47 -1.49
N PRO A 32 3.00 3.32 -2.24
CA PRO A 32 3.25 4.76 -2.27
C PRO A 32 3.39 5.30 -0.84
N PRO A 33 4.32 6.24 -0.60
CA PRO A 33 4.63 6.71 0.74
C PRO A 33 3.36 7.12 1.46
N GLN A 34 3.00 6.35 2.49
CA GLN A 34 1.82 6.62 3.29
C GLN A 34 2.13 7.77 4.24
N SER A 35 1.15 8.63 4.49
CA SER A 35 1.26 9.64 5.55
C SER A 35 1.50 8.97 6.90
N ARG A 36 2.26 9.65 7.77
CA ARG A 36 2.58 9.13 9.11
C ARG A 36 1.29 8.90 9.89
N LEU A 37 1.28 7.90 10.77
CA LEU A 37 0.11 7.59 11.61
C LEU A 37 -0.37 8.82 12.39
N SER A 38 0.56 9.61 12.93
CA SER A 38 0.24 10.85 13.66
C SER A 38 -0.50 11.86 12.78
N GLU A 39 -0.11 12.00 11.51
CA GLU A 39 -0.76 12.90 10.55
C GLU A 39 -2.15 12.39 10.15
N ARG A 40 -2.29 11.09 9.89
CA ARG A 40 -3.59 10.48 9.61
C ARG A 40 -4.53 10.64 10.81
N LEU A 41 -4.04 10.35 12.01
CA LEU A 41 -4.82 10.52 13.23
C LEU A 41 -5.19 11.99 13.47
N ALA A 42 -4.34 12.94 13.08
CA ALA A 42 -4.60 14.37 13.15
C ALA A 42 -5.75 14.83 12.24
N LYS A 43 -5.80 14.28 11.01
CA LYS A 43 -6.78 14.62 9.96
C LYS A 43 -8.14 13.93 10.09
N ASN A 44 -8.25 12.87 10.90
CA ASN A 44 -9.51 12.15 11.09
C ASN A 44 -10.29 12.68 12.30
N ASP A 45 -11.59 12.85 12.14
CA ASP A 45 -12.49 13.31 13.21
C ASP A 45 -12.68 12.26 14.32
N VAL A 46 -12.63 10.99 13.95
CA VAL A 46 -12.84 9.85 14.85
C VAL A 46 -11.79 8.78 14.61
N ALA A 47 -11.26 8.20 15.69
CA ALA A 47 -10.38 7.05 15.64
C ALA A 47 -10.76 6.04 16.72
N VAL A 48 -10.83 4.76 16.33
CA VAL A 48 -11.20 3.65 17.19
C VAL A 48 -10.21 2.50 17.01
N LEU A 49 -9.93 1.79 18.09
CA LEU A 49 -9.33 0.47 18.06
C LEU A 49 -10.46 -0.54 17.84
N ALA A 50 -10.32 -1.38 16.82
CA ALA A 50 -11.35 -2.34 16.44
C ALA A 50 -10.77 -3.72 16.12
N GLU A 51 -11.55 -4.75 16.39
CA GLU A 51 -11.29 -6.14 16.06
C GLU A 51 -11.93 -6.45 14.70
N TRP A 52 -11.19 -7.13 13.82
CA TRP A 52 -11.76 -7.63 12.56
C TRP A 52 -12.69 -8.82 12.83
N ILE A 53 -13.91 -8.79 12.27
CA ILE A 53 -14.89 -9.87 12.44
C ILE A 53 -14.90 -10.76 11.20
N GLU A 54 -15.23 -10.17 10.05
CA GLU A 54 -15.39 -10.88 8.78
C GLU A 54 -15.26 -9.92 7.60
N ALA A 55 -14.94 -10.48 6.43
CA ALA A 55 -14.92 -9.76 5.17
C ALA A 55 -15.76 -10.51 4.13
N THR A 56 -16.72 -9.83 3.53
CA THR A 56 -17.50 -10.35 2.42
C THR A 56 -16.86 -9.89 1.11
N PRO A 57 -16.39 -10.83 0.25
CA PRO A 57 -15.83 -10.46 -1.04
C PRO A 57 -16.90 -9.83 -1.92
N GLY A 58 -16.52 -8.78 -2.64
CA GLY A 58 -17.36 -8.17 -3.66
C GLY A 58 -17.63 -9.13 -4.82
N LYS A 59 -18.78 -9.00 -5.48
CA LYS A 59 -19.11 -9.75 -6.69
C LYS A 59 -19.58 -8.78 -7.77
N ASN A 60 -19.29 -9.09 -9.03
CA ASN A 60 -19.82 -8.39 -10.20
C ASN A 60 -19.57 -6.87 -10.20
N GLY A 61 -18.35 -6.43 -9.84
CA GLY A 61 -17.99 -5.01 -9.80
C GLY A 61 -18.55 -4.23 -8.60
N VAL A 62 -19.25 -4.89 -7.67
CA VAL A 62 -19.70 -4.29 -6.41
C VAL A 62 -18.66 -4.48 -5.33
N GLY A 63 -18.30 -3.39 -4.66
CA GLY A 63 -17.38 -3.36 -3.52
C GLY A 63 -17.70 -4.42 -2.47
N GLY A 64 -16.68 -5.14 -2.01
CA GLY A 64 -16.83 -6.02 -0.84
C GLY A 64 -17.13 -5.21 0.41
N SER A 65 -17.43 -5.88 1.52
CA SER A 65 -17.58 -5.22 2.82
C SER A 65 -16.68 -5.88 3.85
N THR A 66 -16.24 -5.11 4.84
CA THR A 66 -15.48 -5.64 5.98
C THR A 66 -16.11 -5.13 7.27
N GLN A 67 -16.40 -6.05 8.17
CA GLN A 67 -17.03 -5.78 9.45
C GLN A 67 -15.99 -5.80 10.56
N PHE A 68 -16.06 -4.79 11.43
CA PHE A 68 -15.19 -4.61 12.57
C PHE A 68 -16.02 -4.40 13.85
N ARG A 69 -15.52 -4.85 14.99
CA ARG A 69 -16.07 -4.58 16.32
C ARG A 69 -15.22 -3.57 17.05
N VAL A 70 -15.80 -2.51 17.56
CA VAL A 70 -15.06 -1.50 18.34
C VAL A 70 -14.67 -2.05 19.70
N ILE A 71 -13.37 -2.05 20.00
CA ILE A 71 -12.80 -2.42 21.30
C ILE A 71 -12.67 -1.19 22.19
N GLU A 72 -12.18 -0.09 21.62
CA GLU A 72 -11.88 1.15 22.35
C GLU A 72 -11.95 2.37 21.42
N ARG A 73 -12.32 3.53 21.98
CA ARG A 73 -12.29 4.81 21.27
C ARG A 73 -11.02 5.57 21.64
N THR A 74 -10.22 5.93 20.63
CA THR A 74 -8.97 6.68 20.82
C THR A 74 -9.16 8.18 20.60
N ARG A 75 -10.04 8.60 19.68
CA ARG A 75 -10.32 10.02 19.38
C ARG A 75 -11.76 10.20 18.88
N GLY A 76 -12.40 11.31 19.24
CA GLY A 76 -13.70 11.71 18.73
C GLY A 76 -14.28 12.92 19.48
N PRO A 77 -15.27 13.63 18.93
CA PRO A 77 -15.93 14.73 19.62
C PRO A 77 -16.62 14.24 20.90
N GLU A 78 -16.41 14.96 22.01
CA GLU A 78 -17.11 14.67 23.27
C GLU A 78 -18.59 15.05 23.14
N GLY A 79 -19.48 14.17 23.62
CA GLY A 79 -20.92 14.44 23.69
C GLY A 79 -21.78 13.95 22.52
N LYS A 80 -21.20 13.49 21.39
CA LYS A 80 -21.94 12.75 20.36
C LYS A 80 -21.35 11.35 20.20
N LEU A 81 -22.11 10.36 20.67
CA LEU A 81 -21.73 8.95 20.60
C LEU A 81 -21.85 8.46 19.16
N THR A 82 -20.77 8.56 18.37
CA THR A 82 -20.77 7.99 17.01
C THR A 82 -20.39 6.51 17.03
N PHE A 83 -19.47 6.09 17.92
CA PHE A 83 -19.07 4.69 18.08
C PHE A 83 -18.74 4.37 19.55
N ARG A 84 -19.43 3.37 20.10
CA ARG A 84 -19.26 2.82 21.46
C ARG A 84 -18.51 1.49 21.41
N LYS A 85 -17.96 1.10 22.56
CA LYS A 85 -17.37 -0.24 22.73
C LYS A 85 -18.44 -1.31 22.46
N GLY A 86 -18.10 -2.27 21.61
CA GLY A 86 -18.99 -3.33 21.16
C GLY A 86 -19.75 -3.01 19.86
N ASP A 87 -19.74 -1.77 19.39
CA ASP A 87 -20.41 -1.40 18.15
C ASP A 87 -19.79 -2.10 16.95
N ARG A 88 -20.63 -2.40 15.96
CA ARG A 88 -20.21 -3.00 14.71
C ARG A 88 -20.10 -1.93 13.62
N ILE A 89 -18.93 -1.83 13.01
CA ILE A 89 -18.64 -0.91 11.91
C ILE A 89 -18.50 -1.73 10.63
N THR A 90 -19.27 -1.39 9.60
CA THR A 90 -19.12 -1.97 8.27
C THR A 90 -18.46 -0.96 7.37
N LEU A 91 -17.25 -1.26 6.92
CA LEU A 91 -16.55 -0.43 5.94
C LEU A 91 -16.74 -1.06 4.55
N PRO A 92 -17.23 -0.31 3.56
CA PRO A 92 -17.17 -0.76 2.17
C PRO A 92 -15.69 -0.82 1.77
N ARG A 93 -15.31 -1.91 1.12
CA ARG A 93 -14.00 -2.04 0.50
C ARG A 93 -14.04 -1.28 -0.82
N GLU A 94 -13.17 -0.28 -0.96
CA GLU A 94 -12.84 0.29 -2.28
C GLU A 94 -12.33 -0.84 -3.19
N LEU A 95 -13.05 -1.11 -4.27
CA LEU A 95 -12.55 -1.90 -5.39
C LEU A 95 -11.89 -0.92 -6.37
N ASN A 96 -10.56 -0.85 -6.30
CA ASN A 96 -9.63 -0.77 -7.44
C ASN A 96 -8.27 -0.32 -6.94
N GLY A 97 -7.54 -1.24 -6.32
CA GLY A 97 -6.10 -1.27 -6.49
C GLY A 97 -5.83 -2.21 -7.65
N GLU A 98 -5.72 -1.68 -8.87
CA GLU A 98 -4.72 -2.26 -9.77
C GLU A 98 -3.39 -2.17 -9.01
N LEU A 99 -2.81 -3.34 -8.73
CA LEU A 99 -1.48 -3.48 -8.16
C LEU A 99 -0.43 -3.10 -9.21
#